data_AF-A0A376WUX8-F1
#
_entry.id   AF-A0A376WUX8-F1
#
_cell.length_a   1.000
_cell.length_b   1.000
_cell.length_c   1.000
_cell.angle_alpha   90.00
_cell.angle_beta   90.00
_cell.angle_gamma   90.00
#
_symmetry.space_group_name_H-M   'P 1'
#
loop_
_entity.id
_entity.type
_entity.pdbx_description
1 polymer ?
#
loop_
_entity_poly.entity_id
_entity_poly.type
_entity_poly.pdbx_seq_one_letter_code
_entity_poly.pdbx_strand_id
1 'polypeptide(L)'
;MLTENDIPLFRALFLNNITDADARVLLQKRPREGWLTTDAFLYWAQQDFSGVKPLVAQVKRHLFPYSRYFTLSTESISDEQSQGWQSHIFFNRKQQSAQIYRRTLQLY
;
A
#
# COMPACT_ATOMS: atom_id res chain seq x y z
N MET A 1 -1.49 2.33 2.10
CA MET A 1 -2.67 1.47 1.86
C MET A 1 -3.07 1.69 0.41
N LEU A 2 -3.29 0.64 -0.37
CA LEU A 2 -3.68 0.82 -1.77
C LEU A 2 -5.15 1.29 -1.86
N THR A 3 -5.42 2.22 -2.76
CA THR A 3 -6.71 2.91 -2.96
C THR A 3 -7.13 2.83 -4.42
N GLU A 4 -8.28 3.41 -4.77
CA GLU A 4 -8.71 3.49 -6.17
C GLU A 4 -7.74 4.29 -7.06
N ASN A 5 -6.99 5.23 -6.47
CA ASN A 5 -5.94 5.95 -7.19
C ASN A 5 -4.76 5.04 -7.58
N ASP A 6 -4.62 3.88 -6.92
CA ASP A 6 -3.54 2.92 -7.13
C ASP A 6 -3.95 1.77 -8.08
N ILE A 7 -5.09 1.87 -8.76
CA ILE A 7 -5.55 0.86 -9.74
C ILE A 7 -4.49 0.53 -10.80
N PRO A 8 -3.76 1.50 -11.38
CA PRO A 8 -2.66 1.19 -12.31
C PRO A 8 -1.57 0.30 -11.69
N LEU A 9 -1.25 0.51 -10.41
CA LEU A 9 -0.28 -0.33 -9.69
C LEU A 9 -0.82 -1.74 -9.48
N PHE A 10 -2.09 -1.89 -9.12
CA PHE A 10 -2.74 -3.20 -9.00
C PHE A 10 -2.67 -4.01 -10.29
N ARG A 11 -2.92 -3.37 -11.44
CA ARG A 11 -2.81 -4.04 -12.74
C ARG A 11 -1.38 -4.44 -13.06
N ALA A 12 -0.42 -3.57 -12.77
CA ALA A 12 0.99 -3.83 -13.00
C ALA A 12 1.50 -5.05 -12.21
N LEU A 13 0.97 -5.29 -11.00
CA LEU A 13 1.30 -6.51 -10.23
C LEU A 13 0.99 -7.77 -11.03
N PHE A 14 -0.08 -7.77 -11.82
CA PHE A 14 -0.49 -8.90 -12.64
C PHE A 14 -0.10 -8.74 -14.11
N LEU A 15 0.97 -8.00 -14.41
CA LEU A 15 1.47 -7.76 -15.77
C LEU A 15 0.40 -7.24 -16.73
N ASN A 16 -0.57 -6.48 -16.20
CA ASN A 16 -1.75 -5.99 -16.91
C ASN A 16 -2.70 -7.09 -17.46
N ASN A 17 -2.60 -8.32 -16.96
CA ASN A 17 -3.55 -9.42 -17.24
C ASN A 17 -4.91 -9.25 -16.54
N ILE A 18 -5.13 -8.13 -15.86
CA ILE A 18 -6.42 -7.72 -15.31
C ILE A 18 -6.75 -6.29 -15.78
N THR A 19 -8.04 -6.01 -15.96
CA THR A 19 -8.54 -4.69 -16.34
C THR A 19 -8.62 -3.74 -15.14
N ASP A 20 -8.89 -2.45 -15.39
CA ASP A 20 -9.19 -1.49 -14.30
C ASP A 20 -10.44 -1.90 -13.51
N ALA A 21 -11.44 -2.48 -14.17
CA ALA A 21 -12.66 -2.95 -13.53
C ALA A 21 -12.37 -4.14 -12.59
N ASP A 22 -11.58 -5.09 -13.06
CA ASP A 22 -11.14 -6.25 -12.27
C ASP A 22 -10.36 -5.82 -11.02
N ALA A 23 -9.43 -4.89 -11.18
CA ALA A 23 -8.65 -4.34 -10.07
C ALA A 23 -9.53 -3.64 -9.03
N ARG A 24 -10.59 -2.92 -9.46
CA ARG A 24 -11.56 -2.30 -8.55
C ARG A 24 -12.36 -3.35 -7.78
N VAL A 25 -12.85 -4.39 -8.47
CA VAL A 25 -13.57 -5.50 -7.82
C VAL A 25 -12.69 -6.15 -6.75
N LEU A 26 -11.41 -6.40 -7.04
CA LEU A 26 -10.49 -6.99 -6.08
C LEU A 26 -10.25 -6.08 -4.87
N LEU A 27 -10.12 -4.76 -5.09
CA LEU A 27 -9.98 -3.77 -4.02
C LEU A 27 -11.24 -3.70 -3.14
N GLN A 28 -12.44 -3.80 -3.72
CA GLN A 28 -13.71 -3.80 -3.00
C GLN A 28 -13.89 -5.06 -2.13
N LYS A 29 -13.28 -6.19 -2.53
CA LYS A 29 -13.24 -7.42 -1.74
C LYS A 29 -12.27 -7.35 -0.56
N ARG A 30 -11.54 -6.24 -0.38
CA ARG A 30 -10.64 -6.08 0.75
C ARG A 30 -11.45 -5.98 2.05
N PRO A 31 -11.17 -6.83 3.05
CA PRO A 31 -11.79 -6.71 4.38
C PRO A 31 -11.49 -5.34 5.00
N ARG A 32 -12.33 -4.91 5.95
CA ARG A 32 -12.15 -3.62 6.66
C ARG A 32 -10.75 -3.46 7.25
N GLU A 33 -10.22 -4.51 7.87
CA GLU A 33 -8.88 -4.55 8.47
C GLU A 33 -7.77 -4.96 7.47
N GLY A 34 -8.12 -5.09 6.19
CA GLY A 34 -7.22 -5.63 5.17
C GLY A 34 -7.09 -7.16 5.20
N TRP A 35 -6.28 -7.69 4.30
CA TRP A 35 -5.97 -9.12 4.26
C TRP A 35 -4.85 -9.45 5.26
N LEU A 36 -5.06 -10.45 6.10
CA LEU A 36 -4.07 -10.91 7.08
C LEU A 36 -2.81 -11.51 6.43
N THR A 37 -2.97 -12.15 5.28
CA THR A 37 -1.89 -12.82 4.56
C THR A 37 -1.92 -12.47 3.07
N THR A 38 -0.76 -12.53 2.42
CA THR A 38 -0.66 -12.40 0.96
C THR A 38 -1.47 -13.51 0.25
N ASP A 39 -1.55 -14.71 0.84
CA ASP A 39 -2.33 -15.81 0.28
C ASP A 39 -3.84 -15.55 0.29
N ALA A 40 -4.37 -14.89 1.33
CA ALA A 40 -5.78 -14.52 1.37
C ALA A 40 -6.14 -13.53 0.24
N PHE A 41 -5.26 -12.56 -0.03
CA PHE A 41 -5.41 -11.66 -1.18
C PHE A 41 -5.36 -12.43 -2.51
N LEU A 42 -4.35 -13.27 -2.70
CA LEU A 42 -4.16 -14.03 -3.95
C LEU A 42 -5.27 -15.06 -4.19
N TYR A 43 -5.88 -15.60 -3.13
CA TYR A 43 -7.03 -16.48 -3.25
C TYR A 43 -8.18 -15.78 -3.99
N TRP A 44 -8.58 -14.59 -3.54
CA TRP A 44 -9.64 -13.83 -4.19
C TRP A 44 -9.28 -13.44 -5.63
N ALA A 45 -8.04 -13.00 -5.87
CA ALA A 45 -7.58 -12.66 -7.22
C ALA A 45 -7.67 -13.85 -8.20
N GLN A 46 -7.36 -15.07 -7.75
CA GLN A 46 -7.41 -16.27 -8.57
C GLN A 46 -8.83 -16.82 -8.80
N GLN A 47 -9.74 -16.57 -7.87
CA GLN A 47 -11.14 -16.97 -8.00
C GLN A 47 -11.82 -16.20 -9.12
N ASP A 48 -11.60 -14.89 -9.18
CA ASP A 48 -12.30 -14.02 -10.11
C ASP A 48 -11.58 -13.89 -11.47
N PHE A 49 -10.25 -14.02 -11.50
CA PHE A 49 -9.45 -13.70 -12.69
C PHE A 49 -8.50 -14.84 -13.06
N SER A 50 -8.89 -15.67 -14.04
CA SER A 50 -8.11 -16.83 -14.48
C SER A 50 -6.70 -16.47 -14.98
N GLY A 51 -6.53 -15.30 -15.61
CA GLY A 51 -5.26 -14.76 -16.09
C GLY A 51 -4.24 -14.45 -14.98
N VAL A 52 -4.67 -14.42 -13.71
CA VAL A 52 -3.79 -14.23 -12.55
C VAL A 52 -3.07 -15.52 -12.15
N LYS A 53 -3.69 -16.70 -12.34
CA LYS A 53 -3.17 -17.98 -11.84
C LYS A 53 -1.70 -18.25 -12.19
N PRO A 54 -1.23 -18.02 -13.44
CA PRO A 54 0.17 -18.24 -13.79
C PRO A 54 1.15 -17.28 -13.09
N LEU A 55 0.67 -16.12 -12.63
CA LEU A 55 1.49 -15.03 -12.07
C LEU A 55 1.60 -15.10 -10.53
N VAL A 56 0.74 -15.86 -9.86
CA VAL A 56 0.62 -15.91 -8.39
C VAL A 56 1.97 -16.10 -7.70
N ALA A 57 2.79 -17.05 -8.15
CA ALA A 57 4.08 -17.34 -7.55
C ALA A 57 5.09 -16.18 -7.72
N GLN A 58 4.99 -15.41 -8.80
CA GLN A 58 5.78 -14.21 -9.01
C GLN A 58 5.28 -13.07 -8.12
N VAL A 59 3.98 -12.77 -8.17
CA VAL A 59 3.36 -11.67 -7.42
C VAL A 59 3.55 -11.84 -5.91
N LYS A 60 3.41 -13.07 -5.40
CA LYS A 60 3.55 -13.38 -3.97
C LYS A 60 4.90 -12.94 -3.38
N ARG A 61 5.98 -12.97 -4.18
CA ARG A 61 7.33 -12.58 -3.72
C ARG A 61 7.49 -11.08 -3.48
N HIS A 62 6.60 -10.27 -4.03
CA HIS A 62 6.67 -8.81 -3.98
C HIS A 62 5.58 -8.18 -3.10
N LEU A 63 4.66 -8.98 -2.56
CA LEU A 63 3.54 -8.50 -1.78
C LEU A 63 3.66 -8.88 -0.30
N PHE A 64 3.37 -7.90 0.54
CA PHE A 64 3.32 -8.05 1.97
C PHE A 64 2.02 -7.44 2.50
N PRO A 65 1.36 -8.06 3.49
CA PRO A 65 0.15 -7.51 4.11
C PRO A 65 0.47 -6.37 5.10
N TYR A 66 1.74 -5.97 5.21
CA TYR A 66 2.21 -4.93 6.12
C TYR A 66 3.24 -4.05 5.44
N SER A 67 3.35 -2.80 5.90
CA SER A 67 4.43 -1.89 5.52
C SER A 67 5.47 -1.79 6.63
N ARG A 68 6.72 -1.48 6.25
CA ARG A 68 7.75 -0.98 7.17
C ARG A 68 8.05 0.49 6.94
N TYR A 69 7.46 1.10 5.93
CA TYR A 69 7.70 2.48 5.53
C TYR A 69 6.41 3.26 5.65
N PHE A 70 6.48 4.40 6.31
CA PHE A 70 5.35 5.28 6.57
C PHE A 70 5.75 6.71 6.26
N THR A 71 4.77 7.49 5.83
CA THR A 71 4.92 8.94 5.68
C THR A 71 3.99 9.59 6.69
N LEU A 72 4.55 10.43 7.55
CA LEU A 72 3.82 11.21 8.53
C LEU A 72 3.86 12.67 8.07
N SER A 73 2.69 13.23 7.78
CA SER A 73 2.52 14.66 7.56
C SER A 73 2.06 15.31 8.87
N THR A 74 2.78 16.32 9.32
CA THR A 74 2.44 17.09 10.52
C THR A 74 2.33 18.56 10.16
N GLU A 75 1.28 19.21 10.63
CA GLU A 75 1.11 20.66 10.55
C GLU A 75 1.23 21.24 11.97
N SER A 76 2.05 22.27 12.13
CA SER A 76 2.16 23.03 13.37
C SER A 76 1.64 24.43 13.13
N ILE A 77 0.67 24.85 13.94
CA ILE A 77 0.06 26.17 13.89
C ILE A 77 0.49 26.91 15.16
N SER A 78 1.17 28.05 15.00
CA SER A 78 1.54 28.94 16.10
C SER A 78 1.27 30.38 15.66
N ASP A 79 0.49 31.10 16.45
CA ASP A 79 -0.01 32.44 16.13
C ASP A 79 -0.67 32.49 14.74
N GLU A 80 -0.08 33.22 13.79
CA GLU A 80 -0.55 33.33 12.39
C GLU A 80 0.31 32.51 11.40
N GLN A 81 1.27 31.70 11.88
CA GLN A 81 2.14 30.90 11.03
C GLN A 81 1.74 29.42 11.07
N SER A 82 1.53 28.83 9.89
CA SER A 82 1.47 27.38 9.70
C SER A 82 2.79 26.88 9.11
N GLN A 83 3.32 25.78 9.67
CA GLN A 83 4.46 25.06 9.12
C GLN A 83 4.13 23.59 8.97
N GLY A 84 4.28 23.08 7.75
CA GLY A 84 4.15 21.66 7.44
C GLY A 84 5.48 20.93 7.53
N TRP A 85 5.43 19.66 7.93
CA TRP A 85 6.55 18.75 7.80
C TRP A 85 6.08 17.41 7.24
N GLN A 86 6.88 16.87 6.33
CA GLN A 86 6.75 15.50 5.87
C GLN A 86 7.92 14.68 6.41
N SER A 87 7.62 13.68 7.23
CA SER A 87 8.59 12.76 7.81
C SER A 87 8.41 11.38 7.19
N HIS A 88 9.49 10.80 6.69
CA HIS A 88 9.52 9.41 6.25
C HIS A 88 10.11 8.53 7.34
N ILE A 89 9.34 7.53 7.73
CA ILE A 89 9.58 6.68 8.89
C ILE A 89 9.84 5.25 8.41
N PHE A 90 10.89 4.65 8.93
CA PHE A 90 11.15 3.22 8.84
C PHE A 90 10.82 2.56 10.19
N PHE A 91 10.00 1.51 10.16
CA PHE A 91 9.67 0.70 11.33
C PHE A 91 10.44 -0.62 11.32
N ASN A 92 11.35 -0.77 12.27
CA ASN A 92 12.11 -2.00 12.48
C ASN A 92 11.29 -2.98 13.34
N ARG A 93 10.70 -3.98 12.70
CA ARG A 93 9.91 -5.02 13.39
C ARG A 93 10.72 -5.87 14.37
N LYS A 94 12.02 -6.09 14.14
CA LYS A 94 12.85 -6.89 15.05
C LYS A 94 13.09 -6.16 16.37
N GLN A 95 13.28 -4.85 16.30
CA GLN A 95 13.56 -3.99 17.45
C GLN A 95 12.32 -3.30 18.02
N GLN A 96 11.16 -3.45 17.37
CA GLN A 96 9.92 -2.75 17.71
C GLN A 96 10.11 -1.22 17.83
N SER A 97 10.89 -0.65 16.90
CA SER A 97 11.27 0.76 16.92
C SER A 97 10.96 1.46 15.60
N ALA A 98 10.62 2.74 15.69
CA ALA A 98 10.41 3.62 14.54
C ALA A 98 11.55 4.63 14.44
N GLN A 99 12.05 4.88 13.24
CA GLN A 99 13.12 5.84 12.97
C GLN A 99 12.72 6.76 11.82
N ILE A 100 12.91 8.06 12.00
CA ILE A 100 12.78 9.04 10.91
C ILE A 100 14.09 9.02 10.12
N TYR A 101 14.03 8.64 8.85
CA TYR A 101 15.22 8.62 7.98
C TYR A 101 15.29 9.80 7.02
N ARG A 102 14.16 10.51 6.84
CA ARG A 102 14.10 11.76 6.08
C ARG A 102 13.01 12.65 6.66
N ARG A 103 13.30 13.94 6.77
CA ARG A 103 12.32 14.98 7.11
C ARG A 103 12.45 16.12 6.11
N THR A 104 11.35 16.65 5.63
CA THR A 104 11.30 17.74 4.67
C THR A 104 10.27 18.77 5.13
N LEU A 105 10.64 20.04 5.15
CA LEU A 105 9.72 21.14 5.42
C LEU A 105 8.76 21.26 4.24
N GLN A 106 7.46 21.34 4.53
CA GLN A 106 6.41 21.66 3.57
C GLN A 106 5.99 23.11 3.83
N LEU A 107 6.22 23.96 2.84
CA LEU A 107 5.74 25.34 2.85
C LEU A 107 4.31 25.33 2.27
N TYR A 108 3.37 25.90 3.02
CA TYR A 108 1.98 26.12 2.59
C TYR A 108 1.78 27.54 2.08
#